data_AF-K3YV37-F1
#
_entry.id   AF-K3YV37-F1
#
_cell.length_a   1.000
_cell.length_b   1.000
_cell.length_c   1.000
_cell.angle_alpha   90.00
_cell.angle_beta   90.00
_cell.angle_gamma   90.00
#
_symmetry.space_group_name_H-M   'P 1'
#
loop_
_entity.id
_entity.type
_entity.pdbx_description
1 polymer ?
#
loop_
_entity_poly.entity_id
_entity_poly.type
_entity_poly.pdbx_seq_one_letter_code
_entity_poly.pdbx_strand_id
1 'polypeptide(L)'
;MYMAVSYGSGQKDGAPHLELSDSPSIQRRKMGLLSALLRWNELDPPSRSEQLRNDRVCNLYQHNRNPFVDHPEYANLIWRNPPAESSPFTGKSQKAWVNEFHYENKGKDENEFIEVVIHTSLDAKDLMLTLYNGANGRMYRSLNLADREVFTVTEGSSGYLLYTVCTPLQNGPADGIALIYCRDMRKAKVLDFLSYEGRLRAQDGPAKGVISTDIMFKETEESSDRDSLGLSGSKIGEFAWRKMVGNATPGKLNAGQMF
;
A
#
# COMPACT_ATOMS: atom_id res chain seq x y z
N MET A 1 1.39 -0.63 22.98
CA MET A 1 0.32 -0.12 22.11
C MET A 1 -1.07 -0.43 22.66
N TYR A 2 -1.46 -1.70 22.83
CA TYR A 2 -2.73 -2.11 23.47
C TYR A 2 -3.14 -1.28 24.69
N MET A 3 -2.26 -1.18 25.69
CA MET A 3 -2.53 -0.45 26.93
C MET A 3 -2.87 1.04 26.71
N ALA A 4 -2.31 1.67 25.68
CA ALA A 4 -2.60 3.07 25.40
C ALA A 4 -3.97 3.26 24.72
N VAL A 5 -4.48 2.28 23.97
CA VAL A 5 -5.86 2.34 23.45
C VAL A 5 -6.87 2.01 24.53
N SER A 6 -6.64 0.89 25.23
CA SER A 6 -7.58 0.39 26.24
C SER A 6 -7.70 1.30 27.47
N TYR A 7 -6.70 2.15 27.73
CA TYR A 7 -6.64 3.04 28.89
C TYR A 7 -6.36 4.51 28.50
N GLY A 8 -6.54 4.87 27.22
CA GLY A 8 -6.21 6.20 26.69
C GLY A 8 -7.38 7.17 26.54
N SER A 9 -8.65 6.77 26.58
CA SER A 9 -9.76 7.74 26.52
C SER A 9 -11.06 7.20 27.11
N GLY A 10 -11.81 8.02 27.84
CA GLY A 10 -13.21 7.73 28.21
C GLY A 10 -13.43 6.72 29.35
N GLN A 11 -12.44 6.47 30.21
CA GLN A 11 -12.66 5.62 31.38
C GLN A 11 -13.56 6.32 32.41
N LYS A 12 -14.68 5.66 32.77
CA LYS A 12 -15.68 6.16 33.72
C LYS A 12 -15.18 6.25 35.17
N ASP A 13 -14.07 5.60 35.51
CA ASP A 13 -13.69 5.34 36.91
C ASP A 13 -12.32 5.92 37.34
N GLY A 14 -11.88 7.04 36.75
CA GLY A 14 -10.70 7.78 37.26
C GLY A 14 -9.34 7.07 37.10
N ALA A 15 -9.28 5.98 36.33
CA ALA A 15 -8.05 5.30 35.98
C ALA A 15 -7.10 6.19 35.15
N PRO A 16 -5.78 5.99 35.26
CA PRO A 16 -4.80 6.88 34.67
C PRO A 16 -4.89 6.86 33.15
N HIS A 17 -5.12 8.04 32.56
CA HIS A 17 -5.03 8.27 31.13
C HIS A 17 -3.61 7.99 30.63
N LEU A 18 -3.44 6.93 29.85
CA LEU A 18 -2.14 6.52 29.30
C LEU A 18 -2.03 6.95 27.84
N GLU A 19 -1.11 7.87 27.56
CA GLU A 19 -0.83 8.37 26.22
C GLU A 19 0.57 7.93 25.76
N LEU A 20 0.69 7.46 24.52
CA LEU A 20 2.01 7.16 23.92
C LEU A 20 2.73 8.44 23.50
N SER A 21 4.04 8.52 23.72
CA SER A 21 4.84 9.67 23.28
C SER A 21 6.32 9.35 23.19
N ASP A 22 7.00 9.93 22.20
CA ASP A 22 8.47 9.89 22.10
C ASP A 22 9.19 10.71 23.18
N SER A 23 8.43 11.38 24.06
CA SER A 23 8.95 12.05 25.26
C SER A 23 8.18 11.57 26.50
N PRO A 24 8.41 10.31 26.95
CA PRO A 24 7.69 9.73 28.08
C PRO A 24 7.96 10.52 29.37
N SER A 25 6.91 10.76 30.14
CA SER A 25 6.96 11.54 31.38
C SER A 25 5.86 11.10 32.32
N ILE A 26 6.25 10.67 33.52
CA ILE A 26 5.30 10.27 34.59
C ILE A 26 4.39 11.45 34.96
N GLN A 27 4.96 12.66 35.06
CA GLN A 27 4.22 13.88 35.40
C GLN A 27 3.16 14.25 34.36
N ARG A 28 3.45 13.98 33.07
CA ARG A 28 2.52 14.22 31.96
C ARG A 28 1.69 12.98 31.58
N ARG A 29 1.80 11.89 32.34
CA ARG A 29 1.16 10.58 32.07
C ARG A 29 1.42 10.04 30.66
N LYS A 30 2.60 10.37 30.12
CA LYS A 30 3.07 9.91 28.82
C LYS A 30 4.00 8.71 29.02
N MET A 31 3.78 7.64 28.29
CA MET A 31 4.54 6.39 28.41
C MET A 31 4.90 5.84 27.05
N GLY A 32 5.99 5.06 26.96
CA GLY A 32 6.34 4.31 25.75
C GLY A 32 6.73 5.17 24.55
N LEU A 33 7.90 4.89 23.97
CA LEU A 33 8.37 5.56 22.76
C LEU A 33 7.49 5.16 21.58
N LEU A 34 6.59 6.05 21.16
CA LEU A 34 5.59 5.77 20.13
C LEU A 34 6.24 5.35 18.81
N SER A 35 7.23 6.13 18.35
CA SER A 35 7.96 5.86 17.11
C SER A 35 8.66 4.50 17.13
N ALA A 36 9.25 4.11 18.26
CA ALA A 36 9.92 2.82 18.41
C ALA A 36 8.92 1.66 18.41
N LEU A 37 7.78 1.81 19.10
CA LEU A 37 6.75 0.78 19.16
C LEU A 37 6.07 0.54 17.80
N LEU A 38 5.82 1.62 17.03
CA LEU A 38 5.31 1.50 15.66
C LEU A 38 6.33 0.77 14.78
N ARG A 39 7.61 1.16 14.84
CA ARG A 39 8.68 0.52 14.07
C ARG A 39 8.86 -0.96 14.42
N TRP A 40 8.79 -1.32 15.71
CA TRP A 40 8.90 -2.72 16.12
C TRP A 40 7.72 -3.56 15.65
N ASN A 41 6.50 -3.02 15.69
CA ASN A 41 5.32 -3.70 15.18
C ASN A 41 5.37 -3.96 13.67
N GLU A 42 6.01 -3.07 12.90
CA GLU A 42 6.24 -3.29 11.47
C GLU A 42 7.35 -4.33 11.20
N LEU A 43 8.42 -4.32 12.00
CA LEU A 43 9.57 -5.19 11.80
C LEU A 43 9.36 -6.63 12.29
N ASP A 44 8.46 -6.83 13.26
CA ASP A 44 8.20 -8.12 13.90
C ASP A 44 6.69 -8.38 14.01
N PRO A 45 6.04 -8.88 12.93
CA PRO A 45 4.62 -9.18 12.93
C PRO A 45 4.24 -10.26 13.96
N PRO A 46 3.00 -10.26 14.49
CA PRO A 46 2.58 -11.20 15.50
C PRO A 46 2.75 -12.66 15.06
N SER A 47 3.50 -13.43 15.85
CA SER A 47 3.72 -14.84 15.61
C SER A 47 2.47 -15.68 15.91
N ARG A 48 2.41 -16.90 15.36
CA ARG A 48 1.33 -17.87 15.69
C ARG A 48 1.20 -18.14 17.18
N SER A 49 2.32 -18.18 17.91
CA SER A 49 2.33 -18.36 19.36
C SER A 49 1.68 -17.18 20.10
N GLU A 50 1.84 -15.95 19.60
CA GLU A 50 1.19 -14.77 20.16
C GLU A 50 -0.30 -14.73 19.88
N GLN A 51 -0.72 -15.14 18.68
CA GLN A 51 -2.15 -15.28 18.34
C GLN A 51 -2.84 -16.32 19.24
N LEU A 52 -2.24 -17.51 19.39
CA LEU A 52 -2.75 -18.55 20.28
C LEU A 52 -2.79 -18.11 21.76
N ARG A 53 -1.85 -17.27 22.17
CA ARG A 53 -1.87 -16.66 23.51
C ARG A 53 -3.03 -15.66 23.63
N ASN A 54 -3.24 -14.82 22.61
CA ASN A 54 -4.36 -13.86 22.57
C ASN A 54 -5.71 -14.57 22.64
N ASP A 55 -5.87 -15.68 21.90
CA ASP A 55 -7.05 -16.56 21.94
C ASP A 55 -7.29 -17.11 23.36
N ARG A 56 -6.25 -17.65 23.98
CA ARG A 56 -6.34 -18.24 25.32
C ARG A 56 -6.72 -17.18 26.37
N VAL A 57 -6.10 -16.01 26.31
CA VAL A 57 -6.37 -14.91 27.26
C VAL A 57 -7.81 -14.42 27.12
N CYS A 58 -8.31 -14.26 25.89
CA CYS A 58 -9.69 -13.88 25.63
C CYS A 58 -10.68 -14.95 26.10
N ASN A 59 -10.46 -16.21 25.74
CA ASN A 59 -11.43 -17.27 26.00
C ASN A 59 -11.50 -17.68 27.47
N LEU A 60 -10.38 -17.66 28.19
CA LEU A 60 -10.29 -18.25 29.53
C LEU A 60 -10.18 -17.23 30.67
N TYR A 61 -9.84 -15.96 30.40
CA TYR A 61 -9.48 -15.03 31.48
C TYR A 61 -10.11 -13.63 31.35
N GLN A 62 -9.76 -12.87 30.32
CA GLN A 62 -10.05 -11.43 30.27
C GLN A 62 -11.24 -11.07 29.37
N HIS A 63 -11.68 -12.00 28.51
CA HIS A 63 -12.81 -11.81 27.59
C HIS A 63 -12.70 -10.58 26.67
N ASN A 64 -11.48 -10.04 26.52
CA ASN A 64 -11.13 -9.04 25.52
C ASN A 64 -9.86 -9.49 24.79
N ARG A 65 -9.71 -9.02 23.55
CA ARG A 65 -8.58 -9.33 22.69
C ARG A 65 -7.66 -8.12 22.57
N ASN A 66 -6.37 -8.37 22.41
CA ASN A 66 -5.45 -7.35 21.93
C ASN A 66 -5.59 -7.24 20.39
N PRO A 67 -6.22 -6.16 19.86
CA PRO A 67 -6.47 -6.03 18.44
C PRO A 67 -5.19 -5.89 17.62
N PHE A 68 -4.05 -5.49 18.21
CA PHE A 68 -2.78 -5.38 17.50
C PHE A 68 -2.08 -6.74 17.28
N VAL A 69 -2.52 -7.79 17.98
CA VAL A 69 -2.05 -9.17 17.71
C VAL A 69 -2.86 -9.79 16.57
N ASP A 70 -4.13 -9.43 16.45
CA ASP A 70 -5.02 -9.92 15.40
C ASP A 70 -4.86 -9.09 14.10
N HIS A 71 -4.67 -7.77 14.26
CA HIS A 71 -4.58 -6.76 13.22
C HIS A 71 -3.45 -5.75 13.55
N PRO A 72 -2.18 -6.13 13.37
CA PRO A 72 -1.04 -5.24 13.66
C PRO A 72 -1.09 -3.92 12.88
N GLU A 73 -1.73 -3.89 11.72
CA GLU A 73 -1.92 -2.70 10.88
C GLU A 73 -2.68 -1.56 11.58
N TYR A 74 -3.51 -1.88 12.58
CA TYR A 74 -4.26 -0.87 13.33
C TYR A 74 -3.34 0.10 14.09
N ALA A 75 -2.13 -0.32 14.44
CA ALA A 75 -1.17 0.54 15.11
C ALA A 75 -0.85 1.79 14.27
N ASN A 76 -0.65 1.60 12.98
CA ASN A 76 -0.42 2.70 12.05
C ASN A 76 -1.68 3.53 11.82
N LEU A 77 -2.86 2.91 11.71
CA LEU A 77 -4.10 3.66 11.53
C LEU A 77 -4.41 4.61 12.70
N ILE A 78 -4.06 4.21 13.94
CA ILE A 78 -4.40 4.97 15.15
C ILE A 78 -3.38 6.07 15.44
N TRP A 79 -2.08 5.77 15.36
CA TRP A 79 -1.03 6.68 15.82
C TRP A 79 -0.15 7.25 14.72
N ARG A 80 -0.17 6.68 13.53
CA ARG A 80 0.42 7.33 12.36
C ARG A 80 -0.60 8.30 11.79
N ASN A 81 -1.06 9.23 12.63
CA ASN A 81 -1.66 10.46 12.16
C ASN A 81 -0.46 11.31 11.73
N PRO A 82 -0.16 11.47 10.42
CA PRO A 82 0.82 12.47 10.05
C PRO A 82 0.34 13.80 10.65
N PRO A 83 1.23 14.77 10.96
CA PRO A 83 0.77 16.16 10.99
C PRO A 83 -0.07 16.40 9.73
N ALA A 84 -0.96 17.40 9.73
CA ALA A 84 -1.73 17.79 8.55
C ALA A 84 -0.85 18.29 7.37
N GLU A 85 0.35 17.74 7.21
CA GLU A 85 1.07 17.61 5.98
C GLU A 85 0.89 16.17 5.48
N SER A 86 0.18 16.07 4.36
CA SER A 86 0.40 15.02 3.40
C SER A 86 -0.21 13.65 3.77
N SER A 87 -1.49 13.47 3.41
CA SER A 87 -2.05 12.16 3.04
C SER A 87 -1.01 11.37 2.21
N PRO A 88 -0.87 10.03 2.34
CA PRO A 88 0.03 9.23 1.51
C PRO A 88 -0.26 9.31 -0.01
N PHE A 89 -1.23 10.15 -0.41
CA PHE A 89 -1.54 10.54 -1.79
C PHE A 89 -1.08 11.94 -2.24
N THR A 90 -0.41 12.72 -1.39
CA THR A 90 0.02 14.09 -1.72
C THR A 90 1.30 14.11 -2.57
N GLY A 91 1.13 13.71 -3.83
CA GLY A 91 2.21 13.77 -4.82
C GLY A 91 1.94 12.97 -6.08
N LYS A 92 0.88 12.15 -6.12
CA LYS A 92 0.52 11.45 -7.35
C LYS A 92 0.03 12.46 -8.38
N SER A 93 0.54 12.32 -9.59
CA SER A 93 -0.01 13.02 -10.77
C SER A 93 -1.52 12.78 -10.80
N GLN A 94 -2.32 13.85 -10.65
CA GLN A 94 -3.78 13.78 -10.81
C GLN A 94 -4.20 13.26 -12.19
N LYS A 95 -3.26 13.18 -13.14
CA LYS A 95 -3.49 12.76 -14.51
C LYS A 95 -3.07 11.33 -14.79
N ALA A 96 -2.34 10.66 -13.88
CA ALA A 96 -1.84 9.31 -14.12
C ALA A 96 -1.37 8.64 -12.82
N TRP A 97 -1.83 7.42 -12.54
CA TRP A 97 -1.42 6.65 -11.36
C TRP A 97 -1.58 5.13 -11.56
N VAL A 98 -0.91 4.35 -10.72
CA VAL A 98 -1.16 2.89 -10.61
C VAL A 98 -2.42 2.67 -9.77
N ASN A 99 -3.38 1.93 -10.31
CA ASN A 99 -4.75 1.84 -9.81
C ASN A 99 -5.06 0.54 -9.09
N GLU A 100 -4.64 -0.58 -9.66
CA GLU A 100 -4.91 -1.93 -9.16
C GLU A 100 -3.81 -2.87 -9.64
N PHE A 101 -3.41 -3.86 -8.84
CA PHE A 101 -2.54 -4.92 -9.28
C PHE A 101 -2.73 -6.20 -8.44
N HIS A 102 -2.34 -7.32 -9.02
CA HIS A 102 -2.32 -8.64 -8.39
C HIS A 102 -0.97 -9.29 -8.68
N TYR A 103 -0.23 -9.68 -7.64
CA TYR A 103 1.13 -10.20 -7.73
C TYR A 103 1.33 -11.55 -7.04
N GLU A 104 0.48 -11.96 -6.10
CA GLU A 104 0.68 -13.21 -5.36
C GLU A 104 -0.64 -13.91 -5.07
N ASN A 105 -0.69 -15.22 -5.31
CA ASN A 105 -1.83 -16.06 -5.01
C ASN A 105 -1.48 -17.52 -4.73
N LYS A 106 -2.47 -18.25 -4.23
CA LYS A 106 -2.31 -19.65 -3.91
C LYS A 106 -2.00 -20.49 -5.14
N GLY A 107 -0.77 -20.97 -5.25
CA GLY A 107 -0.37 -22.00 -6.20
C GLY A 107 0.66 -21.49 -7.20
N LYS A 108 0.33 -21.52 -8.49
CA LYS A 108 1.14 -20.86 -9.52
C LYS A 108 0.64 -19.43 -9.62
N ASP A 109 1.55 -18.48 -9.87
CA ASP A 109 1.23 -17.08 -10.13
C ASP A 109 0.29 -16.96 -11.35
N GLU A 110 -1.01 -17.08 -11.09
CA GLU A 110 -2.08 -17.01 -12.07
C GLU A 110 -2.69 -15.61 -12.04
N ASN A 111 -3.16 -15.12 -13.19
CA ASN A 111 -3.86 -13.82 -13.28
C ASN A 111 -3.08 -12.61 -12.76
N GLU A 112 -1.75 -12.61 -12.76
CA GLU A 112 -0.98 -11.41 -12.42
C GLU A 112 -1.27 -10.27 -13.40
N PHE A 113 -1.60 -9.10 -12.87
CA PHE A 113 -1.89 -7.93 -13.69
C PHE A 113 -1.53 -6.63 -12.99
N ILE A 114 -1.42 -5.59 -13.80
CA ILE A 114 -1.30 -4.21 -13.35
C ILE A 114 -2.29 -3.37 -14.16
N GLU A 115 -2.99 -2.51 -13.45
CA GLU A 115 -3.85 -1.48 -14.01
C GLU A 115 -3.32 -0.10 -13.66
N VAL A 116 -3.26 0.77 -14.67
CA VAL A 116 -2.95 2.18 -14.50
C VAL A 116 -4.06 3.03 -15.11
N VAL A 117 -4.39 4.14 -14.47
CA VAL A 117 -5.40 5.09 -14.95
C VAL A 117 -4.71 6.32 -15.49
N ILE A 118 -5.05 6.73 -16.72
CA ILE A 118 -4.40 7.84 -17.44
C ILE A 118 -5.46 8.82 -17.94
N HIS A 119 -5.28 10.10 -17.65
CA HIS A 119 -6.08 11.18 -18.21
C HIS A 119 -5.76 11.36 -19.69
N THR A 120 -6.80 11.50 -20.51
CA THR A 120 -6.75 11.70 -21.97
C THR A 120 -5.91 12.89 -22.44
N SER A 121 -5.52 13.81 -21.55
CA SER A 121 -4.55 14.88 -21.87
C SER A 121 -3.10 14.41 -21.97
N LEU A 122 -2.76 13.18 -21.56
CA LEU A 122 -1.43 12.61 -21.67
C LEU A 122 -1.37 11.66 -22.86
N ASP A 123 -0.28 11.70 -23.64
CA ASP A 123 -0.05 10.74 -24.72
C ASP A 123 0.56 9.46 -24.14
N ALA A 124 -0.08 8.31 -24.40
CA ALA A 124 0.40 7.00 -23.97
C ALA A 124 1.80 6.67 -24.51
N LYS A 125 2.20 7.25 -25.65
CA LYS A 125 3.55 7.08 -26.22
C LYS A 125 4.64 7.65 -25.34
N ASP A 126 4.31 8.70 -24.59
CA ASP A 126 5.19 9.36 -23.64
C ASP A 126 5.14 8.69 -22.26
N LEU A 127 4.46 7.55 -22.09
CA LEU A 127 4.29 6.90 -20.78
C LEU A 127 4.86 5.48 -20.80
N MET A 128 5.56 5.13 -19.72
CA MET A 128 6.10 3.79 -19.51
C MET A 128 5.74 3.24 -18.13
N LEU A 129 5.40 1.96 -18.08
CA LEU A 129 5.29 1.15 -16.88
C LEU A 129 6.59 0.36 -16.71
N THR A 130 7.28 0.55 -15.59
CA THR A 130 8.57 -0.08 -15.30
C THR A 130 8.51 -0.84 -13.99
N LEU A 131 9.07 -2.04 -13.97
CA LEU A 131 9.05 -2.93 -12.82
C LEU A 131 10.48 -3.14 -12.29
N TYR A 132 10.61 -3.13 -10.97
CA TYR A 132 11.89 -3.20 -10.28
C TYR A 132 11.90 -4.32 -9.24
N ASN A 133 13.03 -5.00 -9.17
CA ASN A 133 13.27 -6.04 -8.16
C ASN A 133 13.71 -5.40 -6.84
N GLY A 134 13.04 -5.76 -5.75
CA GLY A 134 13.24 -5.25 -4.40
C GLY A 134 14.57 -5.65 -3.77
N ALA A 135 15.08 -6.83 -4.12
CA ALA A 135 16.33 -7.34 -3.55
C ALA A 135 17.58 -6.59 -4.05
N ASN A 136 17.57 -6.11 -5.30
CA ASN A 136 18.72 -5.43 -5.91
C ASN A 136 18.44 -4.03 -6.44
N GLY A 137 17.18 -3.57 -6.42
CA GLY A 137 16.75 -2.26 -6.92
C GLY A 137 16.85 -2.09 -8.43
N ARG A 138 16.99 -3.17 -9.21
CA ARG A 138 17.18 -3.11 -10.65
C ARG A 138 15.88 -3.31 -11.41
N MET A 139 15.74 -2.58 -12.50
CA MET A 139 14.62 -2.71 -13.43
C MET A 139 14.71 -4.06 -14.15
N TYR A 140 13.65 -4.85 -14.10
CA TYR A 140 13.57 -6.13 -14.82
C TYR A 140 12.59 -6.10 -15.99
N ARG A 141 11.71 -5.09 -16.06
CA ARG A 141 10.75 -4.94 -17.17
C ARG A 141 10.39 -3.47 -17.41
N SER A 142 10.14 -3.13 -18.68
CA SER A 142 9.69 -1.82 -19.13
C SER A 142 8.71 -1.99 -20.28
N LEU A 143 7.53 -1.39 -20.17
CA LEU A 143 6.43 -1.49 -21.13
C LEU A 143 5.95 -0.08 -21.49
N ASN A 144 5.81 0.22 -22.77
CA ASN A 144 5.24 1.49 -23.22
C ASN A 144 3.72 1.39 -23.27
N LEU A 145 3.00 2.36 -22.70
CA LEU A 145 1.53 2.31 -22.63
C LEU A 145 0.84 2.41 -24.00
N ALA A 146 1.55 2.86 -25.05
CA ALA A 146 1.02 2.87 -26.41
C ALA A 146 1.00 1.48 -27.07
N ASP A 147 1.65 0.48 -26.49
CA ASP A 147 1.66 -0.88 -27.01
C ASP A 147 0.29 -1.55 -26.81
N ARG A 148 -0.48 -1.64 -27.90
CA ARG A 148 -1.84 -2.21 -27.90
C ARG A 148 -1.86 -3.73 -28.01
N GLU A 149 -0.72 -4.38 -28.25
CA GLU A 149 -0.61 -5.83 -28.17
C GLU A 149 -0.43 -6.26 -26.70
N VAL A 150 0.15 -5.39 -25.88
CA VAL A 150 0.40 -5.62 -24.45
C VAL A 150 -0.73 -5.08 -23.56
N PHE A 151 -1.23 -3.87 -23.83
CA PHE A 151 -2.25 -3.24 -23.00
C PHE A 151 -3.66 -3.36 -23.58
N THR A 152 -4.59 -3.85 -22.75
CA THR A 152 -6.02 -3.66 -22.98
C THR A 152 -6.42 -2.30 -22.42
N VAL A 153 -7.17 -1.52 -23.21
CA VAL A 153 -7.58 -0.16 -22.82
C VAL A 153 -9.09 -0.06 -22.81
N THR A 154 -9.64 0.34 -21.67
CA THR A 154 -11.08 0.56 -21.50
C THR A 154 -11.35 2.01 -21.09
N GLU A 155 -12.58 2.46 -21.34
CA GLU A 155 -13.02 3.77 -20.88
C GLU A 155 -13.25 3.75 -19.36
N GLY A 156 -12.73 4.76 -18.68
CA GLY A 156 -13.10 5.09 -17.32
C GLY A 156 -14.25 6.08 -17.31
N SER A 157 -14.13 7.10 -16.47
CA SER A 157 -15.04 8.26 -16.44
C SER A 157 -14.25 9.57 -16.49
N SER A 158 -14.93 10.70 -16.64
CA SER A 158 -14.34 12.05 -16.48
C SER A 158 -13.05 12.31 -17.29
N GLY A 159 -12.90 11.72 -18.48
CA GLY A 159 -11.72 11.89 -19.34
C GLY A 159 -10.52 11.02 -19.00
N TYR A 160 -10.72 9.94 -18.24
CA TYR A 160 -9.70 8.93 -17.92
C TYR A 160 -9.91 7.61 -18.67
N LEU A 161 -8.82 6.93 -18.97
CA LEU A 161 -8.76 5.60 -19.56
C LEU A 161 -8.03 4.65 -18.60
N LEU A 162 -8.47 3.39 -18.56
CA LEU A 162 -7.83 2.32 -17.79
C LEU A 162 -6.95 1.52 -18.76
N TYR A 163 -5.69 1.34 -18.40
CA TYR A 163 -4.71 0.53 -19.13
C TYR A 163 -4.38 -0.68 -18.26
N THR A 164 -4.78 -1.86 -18.73
CA THR A 164 -4.58 -3.11 -18.01
C THR A 164 -3.60 -3.99 -18.79
N VAL A 165 -2.63 -4.56 -18.08
CA VAL A 165 -1.66 -5.52 -18.64
C VAL A 165 -1.56 -6.73 -17.74
N CYS A 166 -1.64 -7.92 -18.34
CA CYS A 166 -1.25 -9.16 -17.66
C CYS A 166 0.25 -9.37 -17.88
N THR A 167 1.03 -9.31 -16.81
CA THR A 167 2.49 -9.44 -16.88
C THR A 167 3.00 -10.08 -15.61
N PRO A 168 4.03 -10.93 -15.68
CA PRO A 168 4.62 -11.49 -14.49
C PRO A 168 5.15 -10.42 -13.54
N LEU A 169 4.72 -10.48 -12.29
CA LEU A 169 5.28 -9.73 -11.18
C LEU A 169 6.25 -10.65 -10.43
N GLN A 170 7.02 -10.04 -9.53
CA GLN A 170 7.88 -10.79 -8.63
C GLN A 170 7.29 -10.69 -7.23
N ASN A 171 7.43 -11.74 -6.43
CA ASN A 171 6.79 -11.84 -5.11
C ASN A 171 7.80 -11.53 -3.99
N GLY A 172 8.87 -10.80 -4.34
CA GLY A 172 9.95 -10.44 -3.45
C GLY A 172 9.58 -9.23 -2.58
N PRO A 173 10.18 -9.14 -1.37
CA PRO A 173 9.97 -7.98 -0.53
C PRO A 173 10.47 -6.71 -1.23
N ALA A 174 9.67 -5.65 -1.14
CA ALA A 174 9.96 -4.36 -1.75
C ALA A 174 10.08 -4.38 -3.28
N ASP A 175 9.48 -5.34 -3.99
CA ASP A 175 9.33 -5.22 -5.45
C ASP A 175 8.49 -3.98 -5.81
N GLY A 176 8.78 -3.37 -6.95
CA GLY A 176 8.34 -2.01 -7.26
C GLY A 176 7.72 -1.82 -8.64
N ILE A 177 6.68 -0.99 -8.69
CA ILE A 177 5.95 -0.59 -9.91
C ILE A 177 6.07 0.93 -10.07
N ALA A 178 6.68 1.37 -11.17
CA ALA A 178 6.89 2.77 -11.47
C ALA A 178 6.22 3.19 -12.78
N LEU A 179 5.44 4.26 -12.73
CA LEU A 179 4.86 4.92 -13.89
C LEU A 179 5.69 6.16 -14.23
N ILE A 180 6.19 6.21 -15.46
CA ILE A 180 7.16 7.19 -15.92
C ILE A 180 6.58 7.98 -17.07
N TYR A 181 6.69 9.31 -17.01
CA TYR A 181 6.52 10.20 -18.15
C TYR A 181 7.86 10.44 -18.84
N CYS A 182 7.98 10.03 -20.09
CA CYS A 182 9.21 10.01 -20.86
C CYS A 182 8.96 10.45 -22.31
N ARG A 183 8.71 11.74 -22.53
CA ARG A 183 8.68 12.33 -23.89
C ARG A 183 10.06 12.37 -24.55
N ASP A 184 11.10 12.50 -23.73
CA ASP A 184 12.51 12.46 -24.11
C ASP A 184 13.23 11.55 -23.11
N MET A 185 13.92 10.51 -23.59
CA MET A 185 14.64 9.53 -22.76
C MET A 185 15.69 10.14 -21.85
N ARG A 186 16.12 11.39 -22.11
CA ARG A 186 17.04 12.13 -21.25
C ARG A 186 16.34 12.90 -20.11
N LYS A 187 15.02 12.98 -20.10
CA LYS A 187 14.18 13.75 -19.17
C LYS A 187 12.99 12.94 -18.66
N ALA A 188 13.23 11.68 -18.28
CA ALA A 188 12.21 10.86 -17.63
C ALA A 188 11.78 11.50 -16.30
N LYS A 189 10.47 11.60 -16.08
CA LYS A 189 9.85 12.04 -14.82
C LYS A 189 9.06 10.87 -14.24
N VAL A 190 9.38 10.50 -13.00
CA VAL A 190 8.58 9.53 -12.24
C VAL A 190 7.25 10.19 -11.84
N LEU A 191 6.13 9.61 -12.28
CA LEU A 191 4.77 10.06 -11.93
C LEU A 191 4.23 9.34 -10.69
N ASP A 192 4.52 8.06 -10.58
CA ASP A 192 4.18 7.20 -9.46
C ASP A 192 5.27 6.15 -9.31
N PHE A 193 5.68 5.83 -8.09
CA PHE A 193 6.60 4.73 -7.83
C PHE A 193 6.22 4.08 -6.51
N LEU A 194 5.65 2.89 -6.62
CA LEU A 194 5.10 2.12 -5.53
C LEU A 194 5.93 0.88 -5.31
N SER A 195 5.88 0.37 -4.09
CA SER A 195 6.34 -0.97 -3.75
C SER A 195 5.39 -1.62 -2.77
N TYR A 196 5.44 -2.94 -2.68
CA TYR A 196 4.73 -3.73 -1.68
C TYR A 196 5.73 -4.42 -0.76
N GLU A 197 5.33 -4.66 0.49
CA GLU A 197 6.16 -5.35 1.50
C GLU A 197 7.50 -4.65 1.80
N GLY A 198 7.52 -3.33 1.72
CA GLY A 198 8.69 -2.51 2.04
C GLY A 198 8.95 -1.41 1.01
N ARG A 199 10.07 -0.70 1.18
CA ARG A 199 10.51 0.39 0.29
C ARG A 199 11.75 0.00 -0.50
N LEU A 200 11.80 0.46 -1.74
CA LEU A 200 12.87 0.20 -2.70
C LEU A 200 13.52 1.50 -3.14
N ARG A 201 14.85 1.49 -3.30
CA ARG A 201 15.57 2.52 -4.05
C ARG A 201 15.99 1.95 -5.39
N ALA A 202 15.51 2.55 -6.48
CA ALA A 202 15.91 2.14 -7.82
C ALA A 202 17.40 2.44 -8.07
N GLN A 203 18.13 1.46 -8.57
CA GLN A 203 19.57 1.50 -8.84
C GLN A 203 19.90 1.75 -10.31
N ASP A 204 18.99 1.40 -11.22
CA ASP A 204 19.07 1.67 -12.65
C ASP A 204 17.70 2.09 -13.22
N GLY A 205 17.57 2.14 -14.54
CA GLY A 205 16.32 2.52 -15.21
C GLY A 205 15.93 4.00 -15.07
N PRO A 206 14.75 4.38 -15.60
CA PRO A 206 14.26 5.76 -15.56
C PRO A 206 13.91 6.27 -14.16
N ALA A 207 13.75 5.39 -13.17
CA ALA A 207 13.52 5.78 -11.77
C ALA A 207 14.80 5.81 -10.93
N LYS A 208 15.99 5.66 -11.53
CA LYS A 208 17.27 5.60 -10.81
C LYS A 208 17.41 6.70 -9.76
N GLY A 209 17.70 6.31 -8.53
CA GLY A 209 17.90 7.20 -7.39
C GLY A 209 16.60 7.64 -6.69
N VAL A 210 15.42 7.29 -7.21
CA VAL A 210 14.13 7.52 -6.55
C VAL A 210 13.85 6.38 -5.57
N ILE A 211 13.25 6.73 -4.43
CA ILE A 211 12.75 5.76 -3.44
C ILE A 211 11.24 5.58 -3.68
N SER A 212 10.77 4.35 -3.74
CA SER A 212 9.35 4.02 -3.86
C SER A 212 8.56 4.36 -2.59
N THR A 213 7.25 4.48 -2.76
CA THR A 213 6.30 4.55 -1.66
C THR A 213 5.73 3.16 -1.40
N ASP A 214 5.96 2.63 -0.20
CA ASP A 214 5.32 1.39 0.24
C ASP A 214 3.80 1.61 0.36
N ILE A 215 3.02 0.75 -0.31
CA ILE A 215 1.56 0.81 -0.26
C ILE A 215 1.00 0.31 1.09
N MET A 216 1.83 -0.35 1.91
CA MET A 216 1.47 -0.89 3.23
C MET A 216 0.43 -2.02 3.19
N PHE A 217 0.16 -2.58 2.02
CA PHE A 217 -0.67 -3.77 1.80
C PHE A 217 0.16 -4.84 1.11
N LYS A 218 -0.25 -6.09 1.29
CA LYS A 218 0.39 -7.25 0.68
C LYS A 218 -0.62 -8.32 0.31
N GLU A 219 -0.27 -9.08 -0.69
CA GLU A 219 -0.85 -10.38 -0.97
C GLU A 219 0.02 -11.47 -0.33
N THR A 220 -0.49 -12.68 -0.33
CA THR A 220 0.13 -13.83 0.34
C THR A 220 -0.23 -15.07 -0.44
N GLU A 221 0.49 -16.17 -0.20
CA GLU A 221 0.20 -17.50 -0.76
C GLU A 221 -1.22 -18.04 -0.41
N GLU A 222 -1.98 -17.32 0.42
CA GLU A 222 -3.39 -17.63 0.73
C GLU A 222 -4.39 -16.81 -0.11
N SER A 223 -3.92 -15.80 -0.83
CA SER A 223 -4.75 -14.93 -1.66
C SER A 223 -5.31 -15.70 -2.85
N SER A 224 -6.54 -15.36 -3.25
CA SER A 224 -7.20 -16.03 -4.39
C SER A 224 -6.76 -15.42 -5.72
N ASP A 225 -7.01 -16.14 -6.82
CA ASP A 225 -6.81 -15.68 -8.20
C ASP A 225 -7.78 -14.55 -8.62
N ARG A 226 -8.65 -14.11 -7.69
CA ARG A 226 -9.61 -13.01 -7.83
C ARG A 226 -9.38 -11.91 -6.80
N ASP A 227 -8.33 -12.02 -6.01
CA ASP A 227 -7.91 -10.95 -5.11
C ASP A 227 -7.10 -9.92 -5.89
N SER A 228 -7.01 -8.71 -5.36
CA SER A 228 -6.08 -7.69 -5.84
C SER A 228 -5.80 -6.66 -4.73
N LEU A 229 -4.79 -5.84 -4.95
CA LEU A 229 -4.58 -4.60 -4.22
C LEU A 229 -4.98 -3.45 -5.13
N GLY A 230 -5.88 -2.59 -4.67
CA GLY A 230 -6.39 -1.50 -5.50
C GLY A 230 -6.80 -0.26 -4.74
N LEU A 231 -6.91 0.84 -5.47
CA LEU A 231 -7.35 2.13 -4.97
C LEU A 231 -8.86 2.25 -4.92
N SER A 232 -9.36 2.98 -3.93
CA SER A 232 -10.78 3.32 -3.84
C SER A 232 -10.96 4.66 -3.14
N GLY A 233 -12.09 5.31 -3.41
CA GLY A 233 -12.44 6.64 -2.93
C GLY A 233 -13.14 7.45 -4.00
N SER A 234 -13.81 8.52 -3.61
CA SER A 234 -14.68 9.30 -4.52
C SER A 234 -14.03 10.56 -5.09
N LYS A 235 -12.76 10.83 -4.74
CA LYS A 235 -12.06 12.07 -5.12
C LYS A 235 -10.63 11.79 -5.52
N ILE A 236 -10.26 12.25 -6.72
CA ILE A 236 -8.90 12.17 -7.25
C ILE A 236 -7.92 12.84 -6.28
N GLY A 237 -6.85 12.11 -5.94
CA GLY A 237 -5.84 12.55 -4.98
C GLY A 237 -6.18 12.27 -3.51
N GLU A 238 -7.33 11.67 -3.22
CA GLU A 238 -7.73 11.21 -1.87
C GLU A 238 -8.06 9.72 -1.83
N PHE A 239 -7.61 8.96 -2.84
CA PHE A 239 -7.78 7.51 -2.85
C PHE A 239 -6.93 6.83 -1.77
N ALA A 240 -7.36 5.65 -1.34
CA ALA A 240 -6.62 4.80 -0.42
C ALA A 240 -6.52 3.39 -0.97
N TRP A 241 -5.35 2.76 -0.76
CA TRP A 241 -5.13 1.35 -1.04
C TRP A 241 -6.00 0.49 -0.14
N ARG A 242 -6.48 -0.63 -0.68
CA ARG A 242 -7.18 -1.69 0.03
C ARG A 242 -6.96 -3.03 -0.65
N LYS A 243 -7.16 -4.11 0.10
CA LYS A 243 -7.29 -5.46 -0.46
C LYS A 243 -8.72 -5.65 -1.00
N MET A 244 -8.84 -6.14 -2.23
CA MET A 244 -10.11 -6.47 -2.89
C MET A 244 -10.30 -7.98 -2.92
N VAL A 245 -10.83 -8.54 -1.83
CA VAL A 245 -11.00 -9.99 -1.71
C VAL A 245 -12.10 -10.48 -2.65
N GLY A 246 -11.75 -11.36 -3.59
CA GLY A 246 -12.66 -11.97 -4.57
C GLY A 246 -13.33 -10.99 -5.54
N ASN A 247 -12.83 -9.77 -5.64
CA ASN A 247 -13.46 -8.67 -6.37
C ASN A 247 -12.46 -7.84 -7.18
N ALA A 248 -11.39 -8.45 -7.70
CA ALA A 248 -10.49 -7.79 -8.65
C ALA A 248 -11.28 -7.24 -9.86
N THR A 249 -10.89 -6.07 -10.34
CA THR A 249 -11.62 -5.31 -11.37
C THR A 249 -10.79 -4.94 -12.61
N PRO A 250 -9.95 -5.83 -13.17
CA PRO A 250 -9.11 -5.49 -14.32
C PRO A 250 -9.95 -4.96 -15.50
N GLY A 251 -9.62 -3.74 -15.94
CA GLY A 251 -10.29 -3.05 -17.04
C GLY A 251 -11.63 -2.39 -16.66
N LYS A 252 -11.96 -2.33 -15.36
CA LYS A 252 -13.17 -1.70 -14.82
C LYS A 252 -12.80 -0.83 -13.63
N LEU A 253 -13.64 0.16 -13.32
CA LEU A 253 -13.43 0.97 -12.13
C LEU A 253 -13.52 0.13 -10.86
N ASN A 254 -12.57 0.35 -9.96
CA ASN A 254 -12.56 -0.25 -8.64
C ASN A 254 -13.83 0.11 -7.86
N ALA A 255 -14.28 -0.79 -7.00
CA ALA A 255 -15.48 -0.56 -6.20
C ALA A 255 -15.37 0.73 -5.35
N GLY A 256 -16.35 1.63 -5.50
CA GLY A 256 -16.40 2.91 -4.81
C GLY A 256 -15.44 3.97 -5.35
N GLN A 257 -14.78 3.71 -6.49
CA GLN A 257 -13.92 4.69 -7.15
C GLN A 257 -14.73 5.63 -8.05
N MET A 258 -14.46 6.93 -7.94
CA MET A 258 -15.03 7.96 -8.81
C MET A 258 -13.94 8.98 -9.19
N PHE A 259 -14.08 9.55 -10.39
CA PHE A 259 -13.16 10.53 -10.98
C PHE A 259 -13.80 11.91 -11.08
#